data_AF-A0A969DVK6-F1
#
_entry.id   AF-A0A969DVK6-F1
#
_cell.length_a   1.000
_cell.length_b   1.000
_cell.length_c   1.000
_cell.angle_alpha   90.00
_cell.angle_beta   90.00
_cell.angle_gamma   90.00
#
_symmetry.space_group_name_H-M   'P 1'
#
loop_
_entity.id
_entity.type
_entity.pdbx_description
1 polymer ?
#
loop_
_entity_poly.entity_id
_entity_poly.type
_entity_poly.pdbx_seq_one_letter_code
_entity_poly.pdbx_strand_id
1 'polypeptide(L)'
;MTFFAQTIPLRRCLAVALSPLVLGGILSGCASLQSGPAKGQLEVRANGEDFVRRGLVTKDSWAITFDHVYITLAELEALQTDPPFDPDGGTTPQVVHRQTLPASQVVDLASPNASTALVASFPEASAGRYNALLVAIAPAKTGPAIGESLRLVGQAEKAGRNISFTLDWDQAYRYACGDFIGDQRKGILKAGDRADLEVTFHFDHVFGNGEAPASDELNQTALGFEPLARLATSQDQIQLDRAALQAQLTPDDWKRLEAAMAGLVHTGEGHCQETQT
;
A
#
# COMPACT_ATOMS: atom_id res chain seq x y z
N MET A 1 -58.27 -47.64 55.47
CA MET A 1 -58.67 -48.85 54.73
C MET A 1 -57.44 -49.21 53.89
N THR A 2 -56.47 -50.03 54.33
CA THR A 2 -56.56 -51.29 55.12
C THR A 2 -57.56 -52.25 54.47
N PHE A 3 -57.25 -53.50 54.07
CA PHE A 3 -56.09 -54.41 54.23
C PHE A 3 -55.81 -55.16 52.87
N PHE A 4 -54.86 -56.09 52.66
CA PHE A 4 -53.87 -56.81 53.51
C PHE A 4 -52.57 -57.11 52.71
N ALA A 5 -51.86 -58.22 53.01
CA ALA A 5 -50.65 -58.72 52.35
C ALA A 5 -50.81 -60.19 51.89
N GLN A 6 -49.87 -60.71 51.09
CA GLN A 6 -49.41 -62.10 51.23
C GLN A 6 -47.96 -62.31 50.74
N THR A 7 -47.19 -63.04 51.55
CA THR A 7 -45.82 -63.57 51.34
C THR A 7 -45.90 -64.93 50.60
N ILE A 8 -44.89 -65.74 50.21
CA ILE A 8 -43.54 -66.16 50.72
C ILE A 8 -42.79 -66.85 49.49
N PRO A 9 -41.74 -67.71 49.59
CA PRO A 9 -40.38 -67.64 50.16
C PRO A 9 -39.22 -67.77 49.12
N LEU A 10 -37.97 -67.70 49.64
CA LEU A 10 -36.66 -67.99 49.03
C LEU A 10 -36.53 -69.28 48.19
N ARG A 11 -35.62 -69.25 47.20
CA ARG A 11 -34.61 -70.31 46.99
C ARG A 11 -33.22 -69.73 46.65
N ARG A 12 -32.17 -70.29 47.26
CA ARG A 12 -30.75 -70.06 46.93
C ARG A 12 -30.33 -70.97 45.77
N CYS A 13 -29.40 -70.53 44.92
CA CYS A 13 -28.41 -71.40 44.24
C CYS A 13 -27.30 -70.58 43.54
N LEU A 14 -26.08 -71.13 43.55
CA LEU A 14 -24.85 -70.84 42.76
C LEU A 14 -24.46 -69.36 42.53
N ALA A 15 -23.29 -68.84 42.91
CA ALA A 15 -21.90 -69.34 42.92
C ALA A 15 -21.18 -69.35 41.54
N VAL A 16 -20.18 -68.46 41.44
CA VAL A 16 -18.98 -68.49 40.58
C VAL A 16 -19.14 -68.33 39.06
N ALA A 17 -18.69 -67.17 38.56
CA ALA A 17 -17.86 -67.08 37.36
C ALA A 17 -16.91 -65.86 37.48
N LEU A 18 -15.60 -66.11 37.37
CA LEU A 18 -14.56 -65.07 37.22
C LEU A 18 -14.37 -64.72 35.74
N SER A 19 -13.67 -63.61 35.49
CA SER A 19 -13.00 -63.23 34.22
C SER A 19 -13.85 -62.53 33.15
N PRO A 20 -13.22 -61.76 32.23
CA PRO A 20 -12.07 -60.89 32.47
C PRO A 20 -12.23 -59.46 31.90
N LEU A 21 -11.42 -58.57 32.47
CA LEU A 21 -10.80 -57.38 31.84
C LEU A 21 -11.05 -57.21 30.32
N VAL A 22 -12.03 -56.36 29.93
CA VAL A 22 -12.10 -55.82 28.57
C VAL A 22 -11.33 -54.51 28.53
N LEU A 23 -10.25 -54.51 27.75
CA LEU A 23 -9.31 -53.39 27.62
C LEU A 23 -10.00 -52.16 27.03
N GLY A 24 -9.86 -51.01 27.69
CA GLY A 24 -10.38 -49.73 27.21
C GLY A 24 -9.61 -49.22 25.99
N GLY A 25 -10.12 -49.49 24.80
CA GLY A 25 -9.62 -48.96 23.53
C GLY A 25 -10.24 -47.61 23.16
N ILE A 26 -10.16 -46.60 24.03
CA ILE A 26 -10.47 -45.22 23.61
C ILE A 26 -9.32 -44.74 22.73
N LEU A 27 -9.49 -44.90 21.42
CA LEU A 27 -8.66 -44.22 20.43
C LEU A 27 -8.95 -42.72 20.51
N SER A 28 -8.29 -42.04 21.44
CA SER A 28 -8.21 -40.58 21.48
C SER A 28 -7.50 -40.10 20.21
N GLY A 29 -8.28 -39.92 19.15
CA GLY A 29 -7.88 -39.17 17.98
C GLY A 29 -7.65 -37.72 18.40
N CYS A 30 -6.42 -37.41 18.81
CA CYS A 30 -5.90 -36.06 18.74
C CYS A 30 -5.77 -35.68 17.27
N ALA A 31 -6.91 -35.43 16.63
CA ALA A 31 -6.98 -34.56 15.48
C ALA A 31 -6.52 -33.19 15.98
N SER A 32 -5.23 -32.92 15.81
CA SER A 32 -4.70 -31.57 15.91
C SER A 32 -5.46 -30.74 14.89
N LEU A 33 -6.46 -29.99 15.37
CA LEU A 33 -7.02 -28.88 14.63
C LEU A 33 -5.86 -27.92 14.37
N GLN A 34 -5.26 -28.05 13.18
CA GLN A 34 -4.39 -27.02 12.63
C GLN A 34 -5.28 -25.82 12.36
N SER A 35 -5.53 -25.04 13.42
CA SER A 35 -5.95 -23.67 13.29
C SER A 35 -4.94 -23.00 12.37
N GLY A 36 -5.39 -22.55 11.20
CA GLY A 36 -4.58 -21.70 10.34
C GLY A 36 -4.12 -20.45 11.10
N PRO A 37 -3.16 -19.69 10.55
CA PRO A 37 -2.72 -18.44 11.17
C PRO A 37 -3.95 -17.61 11.51
N ALA A 38 -4.03 -17.15 12.76
CA ALA A 38 -5.17 -16.36 13.23
C ALA A 38 -5.33 -15.12 12.36
N LYS A 39 -6.56 -14.70 12.07
CA LYS A 39 -6.84 -13.72 11.00
C LYS A 39 -7.46 -12.42 11.51
N GLY A 40 -7.35 -11.37 10.71
CA GLY A 40 -8.09 -10.11 10.88
C GLY A 40 -8.24 -9.38 9.54
N GLN A 41 -8.70 -8.14 9.59
CA GLN A 41 -8.85 -7.29 8.40
C GLN A 41 -7.60 -6.42 8.17
N LEU A 42 -6.89 -6.62 7.05
CA LEU A 42 -5.86 -5.68 6.60
C LEU A 42 -6.44 -4.76 5.52
N GLU A 43 -6.16 -3.46 5.61
CA GLU A 43 -6.37 -2.52 4.52
C GLU A 43 -5.04 -1.97 4.02
N VAL A 44 -4.96 -1.70 2.70
CA VAL A 44 -3.86 -0.95 2.12
C VAL A 44 -4.41 0.34 1.54
N ARG A 45 -3.75 1.46 1.85
CA ARG A 45 -4.19 2.81 1.47
C ARG A 45 -3.07 3.52 0.72
N ALA A 46 -3.45 4.40 -0.21
CA ALA A 46 -2.52 5.24 -0.96
C ALA A 46 -2.61 6.69 -0.50
N ASN A 47 -1.47 7.34 -0.34
CA ASN A 47 -1.34 8.70 0.19
C ASN A 47 -0.43 9.54 -0.72
N GLY A 48 -0.92 10.67 -1.24
CA GLY A 48 -0.09 11.70 -1.91
C GLY A 48 0.35 12.80 -0.95
N GLU A 49 0.34 12.47 0.35
CA GLU A 49 0.50 13.39 1.47
C GLU A 49 -0.48 14.57 1.47
N ASP A 50 -0.27 15.51 2.38
CA ASP A 50 -1.01 16.77 2.38
C ASP A 50 -0.64 17.68 1.19
N PHE A 51 0.53 17.53 0.57
CA PHE A 51 0.98 18.33 -0.56
C PHE A 51 0.04 18.21 -1.77
N VAL A 52 -0.39 16.99 -2.10
CA VAL A 52 -1.30 16.76 -3.24
C VAL A 52 -2.70 17.33 -2.98
N ARG A 53 -3.17 17.40 -1.73
CA ARG A 53 -4.51 17.93 -1.39
C ARG A 53 -4.56 19.41 -1.09
N ARG A 54 -3.51 19.97 -0.48
CA ARG A 54 -3.44 21.38 -0.06
C ARG A 54 -2.65 22.26 -1.03
N GLY A 55 -2.01 21.64 -2.02
CA GLY A 55 -0.99 22.28 -2.82
C GLY A 55 0.36 22.34 -2.10
N LEU A 56 1.38 22.78 -2.83
CA LEU A 56 2.73 23.01 -2.33
C LEU A 56 3.36 24.22 -3.03
N VAL A 57 4.35 24.84 -2.39
CA VAL A 57 5.23 25.82 -3.05
C VAL A 57 6.50 25.10 -3.45
N THR A 58 6.81 25.12 -4.74
CA THR A 58 8.00 24.45 -5.29
C THR A 58 9.29 25.16 -4.87
N LYS A 59 10.43 24.49 -5.05
CA LYS A 59 11.76 25.08 -4.81
C LYS A 59 12.06 26.35 -5.63
N ASP A 60 11.35 26.53 -6.75
CA ASP A 60 11.42 27.67 -7.64
C ASP A 60 10.21 28.62 -7.52
N SER A 61 9.52 28.56 -6.39
CA SER A 61 8.47 29.50 -5.96
C SER A 61 7.23 29.55 -6.85
N TRP A 62 6.87 28.42 -7.47
CA TRP A 62 5.54 28.21 -8.04
C TRP A 62 4.61 27.61 -6.98
N ALA A 63 3.44 28.20 -6.78
CA ALA A 63 2.39 27.60 -5.96
C ALA A 63 1.58 26.62 -6.83
N ILE A 64 1.72 25.32 -6.58
CA ILE A 64 0.98 24.27 -7.27
C ILE A 64 -0.28 23.92 -6.47
N THR A 65 -1.39 23.74 -7.17
CA THR A 65 -2.60 23.06 -6.67
C THR A 65 -2.94 21.93 -7.64
N PHE A 66 -3.39 20.79 -7.13
CA PHE A 66 -3.83 19.66 -7.95
C PHE A 66 -5.35 19.56 -7.93
N ASP A 67 -5.94 19.47 -9.12
CA ASP A 67 -7.34 19.10 -9.30
C ASP A 67 -7.49 17.56 -9.19
N HIS A 68 -6.55 16.81 -9.76
CA HIS A 68 -6.48 15.34 -9.70
C HIS A 68 -5.04 14.84 -9.72
N VAL A 69 -4.76 13.77 -8.96
CA VAL A 69 -3.51 13.00 -9.06
C VAL A 69 -3.88 11.54 -9.15
N TYR A 70 -3.98 11.04 -10.37
CA TYR A 70 -4.36 9.65 -10.63
C TYR A 70 -3.12 8.76 -10.66
N ILE A 71 -3.08 7.74 -9.80
CA ILE A 71 -2.10 6.65 -9.85
C ILE A 71 -2.80 5.35 -10.19
N THR A 72 -2.25 4.59 -11.14
CA THR A 72 -2.70 3.24 -11.47
C THR A 72 -1.83 2.21 -10.77
N LEU A 73 -2.34 1.65 -9.68
CA LEU A 73 -1.75 0.49 -9.01
C LEU A 73 -2.11 -0.75 -9.83
N ALA A 74 -1.13 -1.30 -10.54
CA ALA A 74 -1.28 -2.47 -11.41
C ALA A 74 -1.21 -3.77 -10.61
N GLU A 75 -0.24 -3.85 -9.69
CA GLU A 75 -0.06 -4.92 -8.73
C GLU A 75 0.29 -4.30 -7.37
N LEU A 76 -0.20 -4.90 -6.30
CA LEU A 76 0.24 -4.58 -4.94
C LEU A 76 0.26 -5.85 -4.11
N GLU A 77 1.35 -6.11 -3.41
CA GLU A 77 1.47 -7.18 -2.43
C GLU A 77 1.86 -6.62 -1.06
N ALA A 78 1.05 -6.87 -0.05
CA ALA A 78 1.41 -6.64 1.34
C ALA A 78 2.04 -7.91 1.92
N LEU A 79 3.27 -7.78 2.42
CA LEU A 79 4.10 -8.91 2.83
C LEU A 79 4.40 -8.85 4.33
N GLN A 80 4.41 -10.02 4.96
CA GLN A 80 5.13 -10.25 6.22
C GLN A 80 6.40 -11.03 5.89
N THR A 81 7.55 -10.52 6.32
CA THR A 81 8.87 -11.13 6.07
C THR A 81 9.62 -11.39 7.37
N ASP A 82 10.45 -12.43 7.36
CA ASP A 82 11.41 -12.73 8.44
C ASP A 82 12.77 -13.09 7.81
N PRO A 83 13.84 -12.27 8.00
CA PRO A 83 13.87 -11.01 8.75
C PRO A 83 12.99 -9.91 8.10
N PRO A 84 12.74 -8.79 8.82
CA PRO A 84 12.17 -7.58 8.22
C PRO A 84 12.95 -7.17 6.98
N PHE A 85 12.23 -6.78 5.92
CA PHE A 85 12.84 -6.43 4.65
C PHE A 85 13.54 -5.07 4.73
N ASP A 86 14.77 -5.04 4.23
CA ASP A 86 15.58 -3.85 4.05
C ASP A 86 15.72 -3.58 2.54
N PRO A 87 15.08 -2.52 2.00
CA PRO A 87 15.14 -2.17 0.57
C PRO A 87 16.55 -1.73 0.14
N ASP A 88 17.35 -1.16 1.05
CA ASP A 88 18.71 -0.69 0.77
C ASP A 88 19.73 -1.85 0.84
N GLY A 89 19.35 -2.98 1.45
CA GLY A 89 20.16 -4.18 1.58
C GLY A 89 20.40 -4.97 0.28
N GLY A 90 19.74 -4.62 -0.83
CA GLY A 90 19.94 -5.25 -2.14
C GLY A 90 19.54 -6.73 -2.22
N THR A 91 18.62 -7.18 -1.36
CA THR A 91 18.09 -8.55 -1.35
C THR A 91 16.63 -8.58 -1.78
N THR A 92 16.03 -9.77 -1.89
CA THR A 92 14.58 -9.91 -2.12
C THR A 92 13.86 -10.27 -0.81
N PRO A 93 12.60 -9.83 -0.60
CA PRO A 93 11.88 -10.11 0.65
C PRO A 93 11.71 -11.61 0.93
N GLN A 94 12.08 -12.07 2.13
CA GLN A 94 11.87 -13.45 2.58
C GLN A 94 10.44 -13.62 3.11
N VAL A 95 9.50 -13.92 2.20
CA VAL A 95 8.05 -13.88 2.48
C VAL A 95 7.58 -15.05 3.35
N VAL A 96 6.97 -14.72 4.48
CA VAL A 96 6.23 -15.65 5.36
C VAL A 96 4.74 -15.66 4.99
N HIS A 97 4.15 -14.47 4.84
CA HIS A 97 2.75 -14.29 4.45
C HIS A 97 2.60 -13.16 3.42
N ARG A 98 1.60 -13.30 2.55
CA ARG A 98 1.31 -12.39 1.44
C ARG A 98 -0.18 -12.11 1.35
N GLN A 99 -0.55 -10.88 1.00
CA GLN A 99 -1.87 -10.49 0.53
C GLN A 99 -1.68 -9.73 -0.79
N THR A 100 -2.30 -10.21 -1.88
CA THR A 100 -2.11 -9.65 -3.22
C THR A 100 -3.41 -9.00 -3.71
N LEU A 101 -3.30 -7.79 -4.25
CA LEU A 101 -4.40 -7.06 -4.87
C LEU A 101 -5.06 -7.90 -5.98
N PRO A 102 -6.41 -8.11 -5.95
CA PRO A 102 -7.06 -9.03 -6.89
C PRO A 102 -7.19 -8.48 -8.32
N ALA A 103 -7.14 -7.16 -8.50
CA ALA A 103 -7.20 -6.48 -9.78
C ALA A 103 -6.59 -5.09 -9.69
N SER A 104 -6.03 -4.60 -10.80
CA SER A 104 -5.50 -3.23 -10.88
C SER A 104 -6.55 -2.17 -10.54
N GLN A 105 -6.11 -1.09 -9.90
CA GLN A 105 -6.96 -0.01 -9.42
C GLN A 105 -6.36 1.36 -9.76
N VAL A 106 -7.20 2.26 -10.25
CA VAL A 106 -6.88 3.69 -10.35
C VAL A 106 -7.37 4.38 -9.08
N VAL A 107 -6.51 5.13 -8.41
CA VAL A 107 -6.83 5.97 -7.24
C VAL A 107 -6.55 7.43 -7.54
N ASP A 108 -7.34 8.33 -6.96
CA ASP A 108 -7.10 9.77 -6.98
C ASP A 108 -6.59 10.23 -5.61
N LEU A 109 -5.36 10.72 -5.56
CA LEU A 109 -4.69 11.17 -4.34
C LEU A 109 -5.05 12.62 -3.96
N ALA A 110 -5.60 13.40 -4.90
CA ALA A 110 -6.06 14.78 -4.67
C ALA A 110 -7.52 14.86 -4.21
N SER A 111 -8.22 13.73 -4.16
CA SER A 111 -9.63 13.65 -3.76
C SER A 111 -9.88 14.36 -2.41
N PRO A 112 -10.75 15.40 -2.36
CA PRO A 112 -10.98 16.18 -1.14
C PRO A 112 -11.76 15.41 -0.06
N ASN A 113 -12.24 14.20 -0.37
CA ASN A 113 -13.12 13.41 0.49
C ASN A 113 -12.37 12.53 1.50
N ALA A 114 -11.06 12.32 1.33
CA ALA A 114 -10.26 11.49 2.22
C ALA A 114 -8.77 11.89 2.19
N SER A 115 -8.09 11.77 3.33
CA SER A 115 -6.62 11.97 3.40
C SER A 115 -5.82 10.80 2.81
N THR A 116 -6.45 9.65 2.55
CA THR A 116 -5.85 8.51 1.86
C THR A 116 -6.92 7.74 1.09
N ALA A 117 -6.60 7.32 -0.13
CA ALA A 117 -7.45 6.47 -0.95
C ALA A 117 -7.38 5.02 -0.47
N LEU A 118 -8.52 4.33 -0.31
CA LEU A 118 -8.52 2.90 -0.04
C LEU A 118 -8.13 2.15 -1.32
N VAL A 119 -7.06 1.36 -1.25
CA VAL A 119 -6.64 0.47 -2.33
C VAL A 119 -7.30 -0.89 -2.10
N ALA A 120 -6.73 -1.70 -1.20
CA ALA A 120 -7.19 -3.05 -0.93
C ALA A 120 -7.84 -3.17 0.44
N SER A 121 -8.81 -4.08 0.56
CA SER A 121 -9.31 -4.58 1.85
C SER A 121 -9.28 -6.10 1.83
N PHE A 122 -8.49 -6.69 2.73
CA PHE A 122 -8.28 -8.12 2.89
C PHE A 122 -8.98 -8.55 4.20
N PRO A 123 -10.23 -9.03 4.16
CA PRO A 123 -11.02 -9.31 5.37
C PRO A 123 -10.51 -10.51 6.19
N GLU A 124 -9.64 -11.34 5.58
CA GLU A 124 -9.22 -12.64 6.09
C GLU A 124 -7.68 -12.77 6.05
N ALA A 125 -6.97 -11.67 6.30
CA ALA A 125 -5.52 -11.59 6.29
C ALA A 125 -4.91 -12.24 7.54
N SER A 126 -3.76 -12.90 7.39
CA SER A 126 -3.01 -13.46 8.54
C SER A 126 -2.60 -12.34 9.51
N ALA A 127 -2.84 -12.51 10.80
CA ALA A 127 -2.28 -11.67 11.84
C ALA A 127 -0.74 -11.72 11.81
N GLY A 128 -0.09 -10.66 12.27
CA GLY A 128 1.36 -10.47 12.22
C GLY A 128 1.73 -9.04 11.82
N ARG A 129 3.00 -8.83 11.49
CA ARG A 129 3.53 -7.53 11.05
C ARG A 129 3.75 -7.57 9.55
N TYR A 130 2.96 -6.80 8.82
CA TYR A 130 3.21 -6.47 7.43
C TYR A 130 4.29 -5.37 7.39
N ASN A 131 5.49 -5.77 6.98
CA ASN A 131 6.74 -5.01 7.04
C ASN A 131 7.42 -4.84 5.67
N ALA A 132 6.69 -5.13 4.60
CA ALA A 132 7.07 -4.79 3.24
C ALA A 132 5.85 -4.63 2.33
N LEU A 133 5.99 -3.78 1.30
CA LEU A 133 5.11 -3.73 0.14
C LEU A 133 5.91 -4.06 -1.12
N LEU A 134 5.33 -4.81 -2.05
CA LEU A 134 5.71 -4.76 -3.45
C LEU A 134 4.64 -3.98 -4.20
N VAL A 135 5.03 -2.96 -4.95
CA VAL A 135 4.12 -2.05 -5.64
C VAL A 135 4.50 -2.00 -7.11
N ALA A 136 3.56 -2.22 -8.01
CA ALA A 136 3.75 -1.95 -9.43
C ALA A 136 2.74 -0.89 -9.89
N ILE A 137 3.23 0.17 -10.52
CA ILE A 137 2.40 1.12 -11.26
C ILE A 137 2.59 0.87 -12.76
N ALA A 138 1.51 0.90 -13.53
CA ALA A 138 1.53 0.66 -14.97
C ALA A 138 0.27 1.25 -15.63
N PRO A 139 0.26 1.50 -16.96
CA PRO A 139 -0.88 1.99 -17.73
C PRO A 139 -2.26 1.44 -17.34
N ALA A 140 -3.19 2.33 -17.02
CA ALA A 140 -4.56 1.95 -16.71
C ALA A 140 -5.28 1.41 -17.94
N LYS A 141 -5.99 0.29 -17.73
CA LYS A 141 -6.84 -0.34 -18.76
C LYS A 141 -8.23 0.30 -18.84
N THR A 142 -8.63 1.05 -17.81
CA THR A 142 -9.95 1.65 -17.62
C THR A 142 -9.86 2.83 -16.66
N GLY A 143 -10.82 3.77 -16.73
CA GLY A 143 -10.94 4.88 -15.77
C GLY A 143 -10.37 6.20 -16.29
N PRO A 144 -10.26 7.23 -15.44
CA PRO A 144 -9.89 8.59 -15.84
C PRO A 144 -8.42 8.75 -16.28
N ALA A 145 -7.58 7.78 -15.94
CA ALA A 145 -6.16 7.71 -16.33
C ALA A 145 -5.89 6.56 -17.33
N ILE A 146 -6.87 6.18 -18.17
CA ILE A 146 -6.65 5.15 -19.19
C ILE A 146 -5.46 5.51 -20.09
N GLY A 147 -4.53 4.56 -20.27
CA GLY A 147 -3.23 4.78 -20.92
C GLY A 147 -2.08 5.07 -19.94
N GLU A 148 -2.36 5.64 -18.77
CA GLU A 148 -1.33 6.21 -17.89
C GLU A 148 -1.11 5.38 -16.61
N SER A 149 0.14 5.31 -16.15
CA SER A 149 0.51 4.86 -14.80
C SER A 149 0.38 5.99 -13.78
N LEU A 150 0.65 7.23 -14.19
CA LEU A 150 0.43 8.46 -13.44
C LEU A 150 -0.16 9.55 -14.35
N ARG A 151 -1.16 10.29 -13.86
CA ARG A 151 -1.67 11.53 -14.47
C ARG A 151 -1.79 12.62 -13.40
N LEU A 152 -1.06 13.73 -13.58
CA LEU A 152 -1.14 14.92 -12.74
C LEU A 152 -1.97 15.99 -13.45
N VAL A 153 -3.03 16.50 -12.83
CA VAL A 153 -3.87 17.58 -13.34
C VAL A 153 -3.94 18.69 -12.29
N GLY A 154 -3.69 19.93 -12.70
CA GLY A 154 -3.73 21.05 -11.76
C GLY A 154 -3.37 22.41 -12.36
N GLN A 155 -3.03 23.33 -11.46
CA GLN A 155 -2.65 24.70 -11.77
C GLN A 155 -1.40 25.11 -10.99
N ALA A 156 -0.54 25.89 -11.62
CA ALA A 156 0.67 26.43 -11.02
C ALA A 156 0.73 27.95 -11.19
N GLU A 157 0.83 28.69 -10.09
CA GLU A 157 0.88 30.16 -10.09
C GLU A 157 2.26 30.68 -9.64
N LYS A 158 2.78 31.67 -10.37
CA LYS A 158 3.94 32.47 -9.94
C LYS A 158 3.83 33.90 -10.47
N ALA A 159 3.93 34.88 -9.58
CA ALA A 159 3.89 36.31 -9.90
C ALA A 159 2.71 36.74 -10.80
N GLY A 160 1.52 36.14 -10.59
CA GLY A 160 0.31 36.41 -11.37
C GLY A 160 0.21 35.72 -12.73
N ARG A 161 1.21 34.93 -13.14
CA ARG A 161 1.10 33.97 -14.24
C ARG A 161 0.55 32.66 -13.65
N ASN A 162 -0.59 32.20 -14.15
CA ASN A 162 -1.21 30.93 -13.78
C ASN A 162 -1.18 29.99 -14.98
N ILE A 163 -0.61 28.79 -14.80
CA ILE A 163 -0.48 27.76 -15.84
C ILE A 163 -1.32 26.55 -15.44
N SER A 164 -2.33 26.21 -16.25
CA SER A 164 -3.03 24.93 -16.12
C SER A 164 -2.17 23.82 -16.74
N PHE A 165 -2.01 22.69 -16.05
CA PHE A 165 -1.21 21.57 -16.54
C PHE A 165 -1.96 20.24 -16.48
N THR A 166 -1.71 19.39 -17.48
CA THR A 166 -1.84 17.94 -17.41
C THR A 166 -0.51 17.32 -17.81
N LEU A 167 0.02 16.47 -16.95
CA LEU A 167 1.25 15.71 -17.17
C LEU A 167 0.93 14.22 -17.09
N ASP A 168 1.15 13.53 -18.21
CA ASP A 168 0.80 12.13 -18.39
C ASP A 168 2.05 11.26 -18.46
N TRP A 169 2.01 10.12 -17.79
CA TRP A 169 3.13 9.19 -17.68
C TRP A 169 2.65 7.76 -17.92
N ASP A 170 3.17 7.13 -18.97
CA ASP A 170 2.80 5.79 -19.45
C ASP A 170 3.79 4.70 -19.02
N GLN A 171 4.97 5.07 -18.51
CA GLN A 171 5.98 4.12 -18.08
C GLN A 171 5.54 3.33 -16.83
N ALA A 172 5.79 2.03 -16.84
CA ALA A 172 5.59 1.17 -15.69
C ALA A 172 6.82 1.19 -14.75
N TYR A 173 6.58 1.02 -13.46
CA TYR A 173 7.62 0.91 -12.44
C TYR A 173 7.26 -0.19 -11.45
N ARG A 174 8.29 -0.83 -10.86
CA ARG A 174 8.13 -1.73 -9.71
C ARG A 174 9.00 -1.26 -8.55
N TYR A 175 8.41 -1.21 -7.36
CA TYR A 175 9.07 -0.82 -6.12
C TYR A 175 9.00 -1.95 -5.09
N ALA A 176 10.09 -2.16 -4.36
CA ALA A 176 10.14 -3.00 -3.17
C ALA A 176 10.38 -2.12 -1.96
N CYS A 177 9.38 -2.05 -1.07
CA CYS A 177 9.34 -1.15 0.08
C CYS A 177 9.53 -1.91 1.38
N GLY A 178 10.23 -1.29 2.33
CA GLY A 178 10.42 -1.82 3.69
C GLY A 178 9.22 -1.58 4.63
N ASP A 179 9.54 -1.43 5.91
CA ASP A 179 8.61 -1.08 6.98
C ASP A 179 8.04 0.34 6.81
N PHE A 180 6.76 0.53 7.13
CA PHE A 180 6.16 1.86 7.22
C PHE A 180 6.84 2.69 8.33
N ILE A 181 7.31 3.89 7.99
CA ILE A 181 7.90 4.86 8.91
C ILE A 181 7.01 6.10 9.01
N GLY A 182 6.68 6.50 10.23
CA GLY A 182 5.89 7.70 10.53
C GLY A 182 5.48 7.73 12.00
N ASP A 183 4.75 8.78 12.41
CA ASP A 183 4.33 9.00 13.80
C ASP A 183 3.52 7.82 14.39
N GLN A 184 2.75 7.13 13.54
CA GLN A 184 1.94 5.98 13.90
C GLN A 184 2.52 4.70 13.30
N ARG A 185 2.55 3.62 14.09
CA ARG A 185 2.92 2.29 13.59
C ARG A 185 1.76 1.69 12.80
N LYS A 186 2.02 1.38 11.53
CA LYS A 186 1.09 0.69 10.62
C LYS A 186 1.51 -0.76 10.37
N GLY A 187 0.68 -1.54 9.68
CA GLY A 187 0.96 -2.92 9.27
C GLY A 187 0.87 -3.99 10.38
N ILE A 188 0.57 -3.63 11.63
CA ILE A 188 0.49 -4.58 12.75
C ILE A 188 -0.94 -5.11 12.89
N LEU A 189 -1.24 -6.26 12.28
CA LEU A 189 -2.54 -6.91 12.36
C LEU A 189 -2.61 -7.90 13.52
N LYS A 190 -3.60 -7.75 14.40
CA LYS A 190 -3.95 -8.75 15.43
C LYS A 190 -5.13 -9.58 14.97
N ALA A 191 -5.29 -10.75 15.58
CA ALA A 191 -6.43 -11.63 15.30
C ALA A 191 -7.75 -10.97 15.73
N GLY A 192 -8.74 -10.93 14.83
CA GLY A 192 -10.06 -10.30 15.02
C GLY A 192 -10.07 -8.78 14.87
N ASP A 193 -8.92 -8.12 14.81
CA ASP A 193 -8.81 -6.66 14.68
C ASP A 193 -8.75 -6.22 13.21
N ARG A 194 -8.78 -4.91 12.99
CA ARG A 194 -8.45 -4.23 11.72
C ARG A 194 -7.12 -3.49 11.86
N ALA A 195 -6.29 -3.55 10.83
CA ALA A 195 -5.09 -2.73 10.69
C ALA A 195 -5.01 -2.14 9.28
N ASP A 196 -4.38 -0.98 9.14
CA ASP A 196 -4.03 -0.40 7.86
C ASP A 196 -2.51 -0.45 7.62
N LEU A 197 -2.15 -0.45 6.33
CA LEU A 197 -0.81 -0.23 5.80
C LEU A 197 -0.92 0.80 4.68
N GLU A 198 0.16 1.53 4.41
CA GLU A 198 0.10 2.70 3.54
C GLU A 198 1.28 2.70 2.55
N VAL A 199 0.96 2.99 1.30
CA VAL A 199 1.92 3.38 0.26
C VAL A 199 1.81 4.89 0.05
N THR A 200 2.95 5.58 0.07
CA THR A 200 3.05 7.04 0.00
C THR A 200 3.74 7.45 -1.31
N PHE A 201 3.32 8.57 -1.89
CA PHE A 201 3.84 9.12 -3.13
C PHE A 201 4.35 10.55 -2.87
N HIS A 202 5.67 10.69 -2.78
CA HIS A 202 6.37 11.93 -2.41
C HIS A 202 6.60 12.81 -3.64
N PHE A 203 5.65 13.71 -3.94
CA PHE A 203 5.72 14.59 -5.11
C PHE A 203 6.64 15.80 -4.92
N ASP A 204 7.05 16.09 -3.69
CA ASP A 204 8.12 17.03 -3.38
C ASP A 204 9.48 16.54 -3.92
N HIS A 205 9.71 15.24 -4.10
CA HIS A 205 10.86 14.73 -4.86
C HIS A 205 10.89 15.25 -6.31
N VAL A 206 9.72 15.52 -6.91
CA VAL A 206 9.61 16.13 -8.25
C VAL A 206 9.76 17.65 -8.17
N PHE A 207 9.02 18.31 -7.27
CA PHE A 207 8.85 19.78 -7.29
C PHE A 207 9.75 20.55 -6.31
N GLY A 208 10.39 19.86 -5.37
CA GLY A 208 11.11 20.42 -4.24
C GLY A 208 10.21 21.18 -3.27
N ASN A 209 10.82 21.76 -2.24
CA ASN A 209 10.15 22.49 -1.19
C ASN A 209 10.63 23.95 -1.14
N GLY A 210 9.73 24.90 -1.45
CA GLY A 210 10.00 26.33 -1.45
C GLY A 210 10.19 26.96 -0.06
N GLU A 211 9.85 26.26 1.03
CA GLU A 211 10.14 26.68 2.40
C GLU A 211 11.55 26.27 2.85
N ALA A 212 12.16 25.28 2.18
CA ALA A 212 13.50 24.80 2.47
C ALA A 212 14.59 25.64 1.74
N PRO A 213 15.82 25.73 2.27
CA PRO A 213 16.93 26.40 1.57
C PRO A 213 17.22 25.78 0.20
N ALA A 214 17.74 26.57 -0.74
CA ALA A 214 18.18 26.04 -2.04
C ALA A 214 19.35 25.04 -1.96
N SER A 215 20.05 25.00 -0.83
CA SER A 215 21.10 24.03 -0.51
C SER A 215 20.58 22.75 0.15
N ASP A 216 19.27 22.63 0.38
CA ASP A 216 18.67 21.38 0.85
C ASP A 216 18.85 20.26 -0.18
N GLU A 217 19.03 19.02 0.27
CA GLU A 217 19.28 17.87 -0.63
C GLU A 217 18.10 17.61 -1.56
N LEU A 218 16.87 17.78 -1.08
CA LEU A 218 15.65 17.71 -1.88
C LEU A 218 15.66 18.78 -2.99
N ASN A 219 15.96 20.03 -2.63
CA ASN A 219 15.98 21.15 -3.58
C ASN A 219 17.14 21.07 -4.59
N GLN A 220 18.26 20.48 -4.19
CA GLN A 220 19.40 20.21 -5.07
C GLN A 220 19.13 19.12 -6.12
N THR A 221 18.20 18.19 -5.84
CA THR A 221 17.91 17.02 -6.68
C THR A 221 16.61 17.16 -7.51
N ALA A 222 15.53 17.66 -6.90
CA ALA A 222 14.22 17.85 -7.55
C ALA A 222 14.27 18.70 -8.82
N LEU A 223 13.26 18.57 -9.68
CA LEU A 223 13.08 19.37 -10.90
C LEU A 223 12.66 20.81 -10.59
N GLY A 224 11.62 20.97 -9.76
CA GLY A 224 10.86 22.23 -9.67
C GLY A 224 9.78 22.33 -10.75
N PHE A 225 9.09 23.47 -10.83
CA PHE A 225 8.08 23.71 -11.87
C PHE A 225 8.54 24.68 -12.97
N GLU A 226 9.57 25.48 -12.73
CA GLU A 226 10.11 26.42 -13.72
C GLU A 226 10.53 25.73 -15.04
N PRO A 227 11.09 24.50 -15.05
CA PRO A 227 11.35 23.77 -16.29
C PRO A 227 10.08 23.46 -17.10
N LEU A 228 8.99 23.11 -16.42
CA LEU A 228 7.69 22.81 -17.04
C LEU A 228 7.00 24.09 -17.51
N ALA A 229 7.07 25.17 -16.74
CA ALA A 229 6.51 26.48 -17.06
C ALA A 229 7.11 27.13 -18.33
N ARG A 230 8.31 26.70 -18.75
CA ARG A 230 8.93 27.08 -20.05
C ARG A 230 8.33 26.33 -21.24
N LEU A 231 7.67 25.19 -21.01
CA LEU A 231 7.01 24.38 -22.05
C LEU A 231 5.53 24.72 -22.23
N ALA A 232 4.98 25.63 -21.41
CA ALA A 232 3.61 26.08 -21.53
C ALA A 232 3.38 26.81 -22.86
N THR A 233 2.22 26.54 -23.47
CA THR A 233 1.74 27.21 -24.68
C THR A 233 1.50 28.71 -24.45
N SER A 234 1.26 29.47 -25.53
CA SER A 234 0.87 30.88 -25.48
C SER A 234 -0.45 31.18 -24.75
N GLN A 235 -1.19 30.15 -24.31
CA GLN A 235 -2.40 30.26 -23.50
C GLN A 235 -2.17 29.84 -22.04
N ASP A 236 -0.90 29.71 -21.62
CA ASP A 236 -0.50 29.20 -20.30
C ASP A 236 -1.10 27.81 -19.99
N GLN A 237 -1.02 26.91 -20.98
CA GLN A 237 -1.44 25.52 -20.84
C GLN A 237 -0.29 24.56 -21.13
N ILE A 238 -0.13 23.53 -20.30
CA ILE A 238 0.73 22.37 -20.51
C ILE A 238 -0.16 21.13 -20.65
N GLN A 239 0.00 20.39 -21.74
CA GLN A 239 -0.62 19.07 -21.93
C GLN A 239 0.46 18.20 -22.59
N LEU A 240 1.22 17.47 -21.77
CA LEU A 240 2.40 16.72 -22.22
C LEU A 240 2.39 15.31 -21.66
N ASP A 241 2.65 14.34 -22.54
CA ASP A 241 3.01 12.99 -22.15
C ASP A 241 4.52 12.87 -21.85
N ARG A 242 4.91 11.71 -21.31
CA ARG A 242 6.30 11.33 -21.02
C ARG A 242 7.24 11.56 -22.22
N ALA A 243 6.85 11.17 -23.43
CA ALA A 243 7.69 11.27 -24.61
C ALA A 243 7.90 12.73 -25.04
N ALA A 244 6.84 13.54 -24.94
CA ALA A 244 6.88 14.97 -25.19
C ALA A 244 7.70 15.72 -24.14
N LEU A 245 7.65 15.31 -22.86
CA LEU A 245 8.53 15.82 -21.80
C LEU A 245 10.00 15.47 -22.09
N GLN A 246 10.30 14.22 -22.44
CA GLN A 246 11.65 13.76 -22.79
C GLN A 246 12.24 14.51 -24.00
N ALA A 247 11.42 14.86 -24.97
CA ALA A 247 11.85 15.58 -26.17
C ALA A 247 12.05 17.09 -25.97
N GLN A 248 11.44 17.70 -24.95
CA GLN A 248 11.39 19.15 -24.77
C GLN A 248 12.13 19.68 -23.54
N LEU A 249 12.27 18.88 -22.48
CA LEU A 249 13.11 19.22 -21.34
C LEU A 249 14.60 19.19 -21.73
N THR A 250 15.43 19.92 -20.99
CA THR A 250 16.89 19.77 -21.14
C THR A 250 17.32 18.38 -20.66
N PRO A 251 18.46 17.82 -21.13
CA PRO A 251 18.92 16.50 -20.68
C PRO A 251 19.08 16.39 -19.15
N ASP A 252 19.49 17.47 -18.48
CA ASP A 252 19.62 17.51 -17.03
C ASP A 252 18.26 17.62 -16.32
N ASP A 253 17.33 18.43 -16.83
CA ASP A 253 15.95 18.51 -16.32
C ASP A 253 15.23 17.16 -16.47
N TRP A 254 15.35 16.53 -17.65
CA TRP A 254 14.77 15.21 -17.91
C TRP A 254 15.33 14.13 -16.96
N LYS A 255 16.66 14.10 -16.78
CA LYS A 255 17.32 13.17 -15.85
C LYS A 255 16.85 13.36 -14.40
N ARG A 256 16.59 14.60 -13.97
CA ARG A 256 16.02 14.88 -12.63
C ARG A 256 14.60 14.35 -12.50
N LEU A 257 13.78 14.50 -13.54
CA LEU A 257 12.42 13.98 -13.57
C LEU A 257 12.40 12.45 -13.53
N GLU A 258 13.21 11.77 -14.35
CA GLU A 258 13.33 10.30 -14.30
C GLU A 258 13.80 9.80 -12.93
N ALA A 259 14.80 10.47 -12.31
CA ALA A 259 15.28 10.12 -10.97
C ALA A 259 14.20 10.33 -9.89
N ALA A 260 13.42 11.41 -9.97
CA ALA A 260 12.32 11.66 -9.04
C ALA A 260 11.20 10.62 -9.19
N MET A 261 10.89 10.17 -10.41
CA MET A 261 9.93 9.09 -10.66
C MET A 261 10.42 7.73 -10.13
N ALA A 262 11.71 7.43 -10.28
CA ALA A 262 12.33 6.23 -9.70
C ALA A 262 12.35 6.25 -8.16
N GLY A 263 12.35 7.43 -7.54
CA GLY A 263 12.28 7.64 -6.09
C GLY A 263 10.92 8.09 -5.56
N LEU A 264 9.82 7.92 -6.31
CA LEU A 264 8.50 8.50 -5.97
C LEU A 264 7.76 7.76 -4.85
N VAL A 265 7.97 6.44 -4.72
CA VAL A 265 7.13 5.57 -3.87
C VAL A 265 7.84 5.24 -2.56
N HIS A 266 7.10 5.38 -1.46
CA HIS A 266 7.53 5.13 -0.08
C HIS A 266 6.44 4.37 0.70
N THR A 267 6.72 4.09 1.98
CA THR A 267 5.75 3.62 2.99
C THR A 267 5.76 4.59 4.17
N GLY A 268 4.98 5.67 4.09
CA GLY A 268 5.23 6.86 4.91
C GLY A 268 6.55 7.49 4.49
N GLU A 269 7.49 7.61 5.43
CA GLU A 269 8.90 7.95 5.17
C GLU A 269 9.78 6.71 4.88
N GLY A 270 9.21 5.51 4.93
CA GLY A 270 9.95 4.26 4.74
C GLY A 270 10.36 4.06 3.29
N HIS A 271 11.66 3.91 3.05
CA HIS A 271 12.24 3.79 1.70
C HIS A 271 11.60 2.67 0.87
N CYS A 272 11.62 2.85 -0.45
CA CYS A 272 11.45 1.77 -1.42
C CYS A 272 12.59 1.81 -2.44
N GLN A 273 12.99 0.63 -2.90
CA GLN A 273 13.92 0.47 -4.01
C GLN A 273 13.14 0.29 -5.32
N GLU A 274 13.47 1.06 -6.36
CA GLU A 274 13.05 0.72 -7.73
C GLU A 274 13.72 -0.58 -8.17
N THR A 275 12.93 -1.54 -8.62
CA THR A 275 13.38 -2.89 -9.00
C THR A 275 13.19 -3.20 -10.49
N GLN A 276 12.36 -2.42 -11.19
CA GLN A 276 12.18 -2.53 -12.64
C GLN A 276 11.58 -1.25 -13.23
N THR A 277 12.01 -0.94 -14.46
CA THR A 277 11.43 -0.01 -15.43
C THR A 277 11.05 -0.73 -16.74
#